data_AF-A0A516NXM2-F1
#
_entry.id   AF-A0A516NXM2-F1
#
_cell.length_a   1.000
_cell.length_b   1.000
_cell.length_c   1.000
_cell.angle_alpha   90.00
_cell.angle_beta   90.00
_cell.angle_gamma   90.00
#
_symmetry.space_group_name_H-M   'P 1'
#
loop_
_entity.id
_entity.type
_entity.pdbx_description
1 polymer ?
#
loop_
_entity_poly.entity_id
_entity_poly.type
_entity_poly.pdbx_seq_one_letter_code
_entity_poly.pdbx_strand_id
1 'polypeptide(L)'
;MAAAAVAVVAVAAVAVAVGGGGSESGPVTAAPATLTTVRGVIGSEKAAFFGDARVIETLAGHGLTVEVDPAGSRQIATSVDLADYDFAFPSSSVAAERIQRQVGVSAKYTPFSSPMIVATFRPIVDLLTAAGVVRPGPTPVLDMAKYLELVERGTQWDQLPGNTAYPVRKHMLISTTDPRTSNSAAMYLAVASHVANEHSVVRGAAAEEHALSRVARLFTRQGYTENSSEGPFREYLSTGMGTTPLVWAYEAQYVEAAVHGELKPDMVMLYPSPTVMSHHTVVPLSDSGDRLGELLSTDPELQRLAAEYGFRTGDAELFTDVAERNRVPVTADLIDVADLPSYETLERLLDGVAQSYN
;
A
#
# COMPACT_ATOMS: atom_id res chain seq x y z
N MET A 1 5.67 21.85 -17.44
CA MET A 1 4.56 20.97 -17.84
C MET A 1 5.15 19.70 -18.42
N ALA A 2 5.31 18.67 -17.61
CA ALA A 2 5.68 17.34 -18.07
C ALA A 2 4.45 16.46 -17.78
N ALA A 3 3.78 16.00 -18.83
CA ALA A 3 2.68 15.08 -18.72
C ALA A 3 3.24 13.74 -18.21
N ALA A 4 2.85 13.32 -17.02
CA ALA A 4 3.14 11.99 -16.52
C ALA A 4 2.33 10.98 -17.36
N ALA A 5 3.03 10.06 -18.01
CA ALA A 5 2.40 9.00 -18.78
C ALA A 5 1.70 8.02 -17.82
N VAL A 6 0.38 7.94 -17.91
CA VAL A 6 -0.42 6.89 -17.27
C VAL A 6 -0.16 5.61 -18.06
N ALA A 7 0.36 4.57 -17.40
CA ALA A 7 0.50 3.25 -17.98
C ALA A 7 -0.89 2.59 -18.04
N VAL A 8 -1.47 2.52 -19.24
CA VAL A 8 -2.75 1.84 -19.49
C VAL A 8 -2.49 0.34 -19.57
N VAL A 9 -2.97 -0.42 -18.58
CA VAL A 9 -3.04 -1.89 -18.68
C VAL A 9 -4.49 -2.25 -18.99
N ALA A 10 -4.82 -2.30 -20.29
CA ALA A 10 -6.12 -2.79 -20.74
C ALA A 10 -6.07 -4.32 -20.78
N VAL A 11 -6.74 -4.99 -19.84
CA VAL A 11 -6.92 -6.45 -19.87
C VAL A 11 -8.19 -6.75 -20.68
N ALA A 12 -8.03 -7.08 -21.96
CA ALA A 12 -9.13 -7.53 -22.81
C ALA A 12 -9.31 -9.05 -22.72
N ALA A 13 -10.49 -9.51 -22.32
CA ALA A 13 -10.85 -10.92 -22.34
C ALA A 13 -11.11 -11.40 -23.78
N VAL A 14 -10.34 -12.38 -24.26
CA VAL A 14 -10.59 -13.04 -25.55
C VAL A 14 -11.43 -14.29 -25.30
N ALA A 15 -12.70 -14.25 -25.70
CA ALA A 15 -13.55 -15.44 -25.76
C ALA A 15 -13.19 -16.27 -27.01
N VAL A 16 -12.50 -17.40 -26.83
CA VAL A 16 -12.23 -18.37 -27.91
C VAL A 16 -13.40 -19.36 -27.98
N ALA A 17 -14.28 -19.18 -28.97
CA ALA A 17 -15.30 -20.18 -29.31
C ALA A 17 -14.69 -21.25 -30.23
N VAL A 18 -14.47 -22.46 -29.71
CA VAL A 18 -14.10 -23.63 -30.52
C VAL A 18 -15.38 -24.26 -31.07
N GLY A 19 -15.64 -24.06 -32.37
CA GLY A 19 -16.74 -24.71 -33.07
C GLY A 19 -16.36 -26.11 -33.56
N GLY A 20 -17.00 -27.14 -33.00
CA GLY A 20 -17.00 -28.52 -33.50
C GLY A 20 -18.43 -28.99 -33.70
N GLY A 21 -18.79 -29.33 -34.95
CA GLY A 21 -20.16 -29.66 -35.35
C GLY A 21 -20.64 -31.04 -34.88
N GLY A 22 -21.92 -31.10 -34.55
CA GLY A 22 -22.67 -32.33 -34.28
C GLY A 22 -24.11 -31.98 -33.89
N SER A 23 -25.06 -32.32 -34.75
CA SER A 23 -26.50 -32.05 -34.57
C SER A 23 -27.09 -32.93 -33.47
N GLU A 24 -27.53 -32.35 -32.35
CA GLU A 24 -28.55 -32.93 -31.46
C GLU A 24 -29.11 -31.86 -30.50
N SER A 25 -30.45 -31.84 -30.38
CA SER A 25 -31.29 -31.16 -29.37
C SER A 25 -30.70 -29.91 -28.69
N GLY A 26 -31.03 -28.74 -29.22
CA GLY A 26 -30.51 -27.45 -28.74
C GLY A 26 -30.71 -27.24 -27.23
N PRO A 27 -29.64 -26.96 -26.47
CA PRO A 27 -29.79 -26.33 -25.16
C PRO A 27 -30.45 -24.97 -25.40
N VAL A 28 -31.35 -24.56 -24.51
CA VAL A 28 -31.70 -23.15 -24.41
C VAL A 28 -30.40 -22.44 -24.05
N THR A 29 -29.68 -21.93 -25.05
CA THR A 29 -28.58 -20.99 -24.84
C THR A 29 -29.23 -19.78 -24.20
N ALA A 30 -29.13 -19.69 -22.87
CA ALA A 30 -29.34 -18.45 -22.16
C ALA A 30 -28.56 -17.38 -22.93
N ALA A 31 -29.22 -16.28 -23.28
CA ALA A 31 -28.53 -15.13 -23.84
C ALA A 31 -27.33 -14.83 -22.92
N PRO A 32 -26.13 -14.56 -23.46
CA PRO A 32 -25.00 -14.20 -22.62
C PRO A 32 -25.46 -13.07 -21.71
N ALA A 33 -25.35 -13.26 -20.39
CA ALA A 33 -25.73 -12.26 -19.42
C ALA A 33 -25.01 -10.96 -19.80
N THR A 34 -25.76 -9.90 -20.07
CA THR A 34 -25.18 -8.59 -20.34
C THR A 34 -24.53 -8.12 -19.04
N LEU A 35 -23.21 -8.20 -18.97
CA LEU A 35 -22.45 -7.71 -17.83
C LEU A 35 -22.44 -6.19 -17.83
N THR A 36 -22.56 -5.59 -16.66
CA THR A 36 -22.38 -4.15 -16.48
C THR A 36 -20.89 -3.87 -16.33
N THR A 37 -20.30 -3.10 -17.24
CA THR A 37 -18.94 -2.60 -17.07
C THR A 37 -18.91 -1.58 -15.95
N VAL A 38 -18.00 -1.76 -14.99
CA VAL A 38 -17.78 -0.87 -13.84
C VAL A 38 -16.32 -0.44 -13.88
N ARG A 39 -16.06 0.83 -14.21
CA ARG A 39 -14.71 1.35 -14.34
C ARG A 39 -14.28 2.05 -13.05
N GLY A 40 -13.07 1.81 -12.57
CA GLY A 40 -12.58 2.51 -11.39
C GLY A 40 -11.11 2.84 -11.41
N VAL A 41 -10.73 3.79 -10.57
CA VAL A 41 -9.33 4.13 -10.32
C VAL A 41 -8.91 3.58 -8.96
N ILE A 42 -7.79 2.87 -8.91
CA ILE A 42 -7.37 2.10 -7.73
C ILE A 42 -5.95 2.44 -7.30
N GLY A 43 -5.66 2.31 -5.99
CA GLY A 43 -4.27 2.24 -5.53
C GLY A 43 -3.54 1.05 -6.17
N SER A 44 -2.34 1.28 -6.71
CA SER A 44 -1.61 0.32 -7.57
C SER A 44 -1.39 -1.07 -6.95
N GLU A 45 -1.28 -1.16 -5.63
CA GLU A 45 -1.10 -2.42 -4.91
C GLU A 45 -2.31 -3.38 -5.02
N LYS A 46 -3.44 -2.93 -5.55
CA LYS A 46 -4.62 -3.78 -5.81
C LYS A 46 -4.70 -4.29 -7.24
N ALA A 47 -3.78 -3.89 -8.13
CA ALA A 47 -3.85 -4.24 -9.55
C ALA A 47 -3.80 -5.77 -9.78
N ALA A 48 -2.95 -6.49 -9.03
CA ALA A 48 -2.83 -7.94 -9.15
C ALA A 48 -4.13 -8.64 -8.71
N PHE A 49 -4.76 -8.20 -7.62
CA PHE A 49 -6.06 -8.71 -7.16
C PHE A 49 -7.15 -8.58 -8.23
N PHE A 50 -7.32 -7.39 -8.83
CA PHE A 50 -8.33 -7.19 -9.89
C PHE A 50 -7.97 -7.89 -11.20
N GLY A 51 -6.69 -8.23 -11.41
CA GLY A 51 -6.22 -9.02 -12.55
C GLY A 51 -6.37 -10.54 -12.37
N ASP A 52 -6.73 -11.03 -11.17
CA ASP A 52 -6.91 -12.46 -10.92
C ASP A 52 -8.15 -13.00 -11.65
N ALA A 53 -7.98 -14.07 -12.42
CA ALA A 53 -9.07 -14.71 -13.15
C ALA A 53 -10.23 -15.14 -12.24
N ARG A 54 -9.95 -15.54 -10.99
CA ARG A 54 -10.96 -15.95 -9.99
C ARG A 54 -11.74 -14.75 -9.45
N VAL A 55 -11.09 -13.60 -9.30
CA VAL A 55 -11.76 -12.34 -8.92
C VAL A 55 -12.66 -11.88 -10.07
N ILE A 56 -12.15 -11.90 -11.30
CA ILE A 56 -12.90 -11.57 -12.51
C ILE A 56 -14.12 -12.49 -12.66
N GLU A 57 -13.95 -13.80 -12.50
CA GLU A 57 -15.04 -14.78 -12.59
C GLU A 57 -16.10 -14.57 -11.49
N THR A 58 -15.67 -14.33 -10.25
CA THR A 58 -16.56 -14.05 -9.12
C THR A 58 -17.40 -12.79 -9.39
N LEU A 59 -16.77 -11.70 -9.85
CA LEU A 59 -17.47 -10.45 -10.19
C LEU A 59 -18.40 -10.61 -11.39
N ALA A 60 -18.01 -11.40 -12.40
CA ALA A 60 -18.86 -11.72 -13.54
C ALA A 60 -20.07 -12.57 -13.14
N GLY A 61 -19.93 -13.46 -12.15
CA GLY A 61 -21.04 -14.18 -11.52
C GLY A 61 -22.06 -13.24 -10.85
N HIS A 62 -21.62 -12.07 -10.41
CA HIS A 62 -22.48 -10.97 -9.93
C HIS A 62 -22.95 -10.03 -11.05
N GLY A 63 -22.65 -10.33 -12.31
CA GLY A 63 -23.06 -9.53 -13.45
C GLY A 63 -22.21 -8.28 -13.69
N LEU A 64 -21.00 -8.20 -13.13
CA LEU A 64 -20.09 -7.06 -13.29
C LEU A 64 -18.86 -7.46 -14.13
N THR A 65 -18.42 -6.55 -15.00
CA THR A 65 -17.08 -6.57 -15.57
C THR A 65 -16.34 -5.37 -15.03
N VAL A 66 -15.24 -5.58 -14.29
CA VAL A 66 -14.54 -4.48 -13.63
C VAL A 66 -13.28 -4.13 -14.41
N GLU A 67 -13.15 -2.86 -14.77
CA GLU A 67 -11.97 -2.30 -15.42
C GLU A 67 -11.29 -1.31 -14.46
N VAL A 68 -9.97 -1.45 -14.26
CA VAL A 68 -9.26 -0.66 -13.26
C VAL A 68 -8.05 0.08 -13.84
N ASP A 69 -7.92 1.34 -13.46
CA ASP A 69 -6.76 2.17 -13.76
C ASP A 69 -5.93 2.38 -12.47
N PRO A 70 -4.68 1.90 -12.38
CA PRO A 70 -3.85 2.07 -11.20
C PRO A 70 -3.27 3.50 -11.12
N ALA A 71 -3.34 4.11 -9.93
CA ALA A 71 -2.74 5.41 -9.64
C ALA A 71 -2.28 5.50 -8.17
N GLY A 72 -1.42 6.47 -7.86
CA GLY A 72 -1.06 6.77 -6.47
C GLY A 72 -2.27 7.28 -5.68
N SER A 73 -2.51 6.80 -4.46
CA SER A 73 -3.78 7.09 -3.77
C SER A 73 -4.00 8.58 -3.45
N ARG A 74 -2.92 9.37 -3.31
CA ARG A 74 -3.03 10.84 -3.25
C ARG A 74 -3.35 11.43 -4.62
N GLN A 75 -2.73 10.92 -5.68
CA GLN A 75 -3.00 11.32 -7.06
C GLN A 75 -4.48 11.16 -7.41
N ILE A 76 -5.11 10.04 -7.00
CA ILE A 76 -6.54 9.78 -7.18
C ILE A 76 -7.39 10.93 -6.62
N ALA A 77 -7.05 11.39 -5.41
CA ALA A 77 -7.81 12.42 -4.72
C ALA A 77 -7.50 13.86 -5.19
N THR A 78 -6.44 14.08 -5.97
CA THR A 78 -5.94 15.44 -6.26
C THR A 78 -5.89 15.80 -7.73
N SER A 79 -5.71 14.83 -8.63
CA SER A 79 -5.37 15.12 -10.03
C SER A 79 -6.01 14.19 -11.05
N VAL A 80 -6.59 13.07 -10.62
CA VAL A 80 -7.39 12.21 -11.51
C VAL A 80 -8.74 12.86 -11.75
N ASP A 81 -9.17 12.93 -13.01
CA ASP A 81 -10.54 13.28 -13.34
C ASP A 81 -11.45 12.07 -13.04
N LEU A 82 -12.38 12.26 -12.12
CA LEU A 82 -13.25 11.20 -11.63
C LEU A 82 -14.54 11.04 -12.46
N ALA A 83 -14.78 11.91 -13.44
CA ALA A 83 -16.04 11.93 -14.21
C ALA A 83 -16.29 10.64 -15.02
N ASP A 84 -15.22 9.95 -15.43
CA ASP A 84 -15.28 8.73 -16.25
C ASP A 84 -15.26 7.42 -15.44
N TYR A 85 -15.35 7.51 -14.11
CA TYR A 85 -15.25 6.34 -13.22
C TYR A 85 -16.53 6.13 -12.40
N ASP A 86 -16.86 4.85 -12.19
CA ASP A 86 -17.93 4.37 -11.33
C ASP A 86 -17.50 4.28 -9.85
N PHE A 87 -16.20 4.14 -9.59
CA PHE A 87 -15.66 4.11 -8.23
C PHE A 87 -14.21 4.61 -8.17
N ALA A 88 -13.83 5.12 -6.99
CA ALA A 88 -12.43 5.37 -6.64
C ALA A 88 -12.05 4.50 -5.44
N PHE A 89 -10.88 3.86 -5.47
CA PHE A 89 -10.43 2.94 -4.42
C PHE A 89 -9.01 3.25 -3.94
N PRO A 90 -8.80 4.42 -3.32
CA PRO A 90 -7.53 4.74 -2.69
C PRO A 90 -7.23 3.81 -1.51
N SER A 91 -5.95 3.57 -1.29
CA SER A 91 -5.38 2.84 -0.14
C SER A 91 -5.41 3.66 1.15
N SER A 92 -6.25 4.71 1.22
CA SER A 92 -6.21 5.74 2.24
C SER A 92 -7.60 6.24 2.58
N SER A 93 -7.98 6.13 3.85
CA SER A 93 -9.23 6.69 4.38
C SER A 93 -9.27 8.22 4.23
N VAL A 94 -8.11 8.87 4.39
CA VAL A 94 -7.94 10.32 4.29
C VAL A 94 -8.13 10.79 2.84
N ALA A 95 -7.56 10.08 1.86
CA ALA A 95 -7.80 10.38 0.45
C ALA A 95 -9.26 10.10 0.05
N ALA A 96 -9.85 9.00 0.54
CA ALA A 96 -11.26 8.69 0.32
C ALA A 96 -12.19 9.77 0.86
N GLU A 97 -11.94 10.29 2.06
CA GLU A 97 -12.72 11.39 2.64
C GLU A 97 -12.68 12.64 1.77
N ARG A 98 -11.52 12.98 1.20
CA ARG A 98 -11.41 14.11 0.28
C ARG A 98 -12.25 13.87 -0.99
N ILE A 99 -12.19 12.68 -1.57
CA ILE A 99 -12.98 12.32 -2.76
C ILE A 99 -14.49 12.40 -2.45
N GLN A 100 -14.93 11.86 -1.31
CA GLN A 100 -16.31 11.96 -0.82
C GLN A 100 -16.79 13.42 -0.76
N ARG A 101 -15.97 14.31 -0.19
CA ARG A 101 -16.27 15.75 -0.10
C ARG A 101 -16.29 16.44 -1.47
N GLN A 102 -15.39 16.06 -2.38
CA GLN A 102 -15.31 16.62 -3.73
C GLN A 102 -16.51 16.25 -4.59
N VAL A 103 -16.96 14.99 -4.50
CA VAL A 103 -18.06 14.45 -5.32
C VAL A 103 -19.43 14.64 -4.64
N GLY A 104 -19.46 14.84 -3.32
CA GLY A 104 -20.69 15.01 -2.55
C GLY A 104 -21.37 13.69 -2.16
N VAL A 105 -20.60 12.61 -2.03
CA VAL A 105 -21.09 11.27 -1.64
C VAL A 105 -20.70 10.95 -0.21
N SER A 106 -21.62 10.37 0.58
CA SER A 106 -21.36 9.93 1.96
C SER A 106 -21.07 8.42 2.08
N ALA A 107 -21.50 7.63 1.10
CA ALA A 107 -21.26 6.19 1.06
C ALA A 107 -19.76 5.91 0.90
N LYS A 108 -19.28 4.87 1.58
CA LYS A 108 -17.94 4.30 1.44
C LYS A 108 -17.90 2.89 2.00
N TYR A 109 -16.95 2.12 1.50
CA TYR A 109 -16.68 0.76 1.96
C TYR A 109 -15.20 0.61 2.27
N THR A 110 -14.82 -0.10 3.32
CA THR A 110 -13.41 -0.36 3.66
C THR A 110 -13.17 -1.87 3.68
N PRO A 111 -13.18 -2.53 2.51
CA PRO A 111 -13.11 -3.99 2.46
C PRO A 111 -11.73 -4.54 2.85
N PHE A 112 -10.67 -3.74 2.67
CA PHE A 112 -9.29 -4.16 2.88
C PHE A 112 -8.54 -3.20 3.81
N SER A 113 -7.58 -3.75 4.53
CA SER A 113 -6.58 -2.97 5.25
C SER A 113 -5.21 -3.63 5.18
N SER A 114 -4.18 -2.82 5.34
CA SER A 114 -2.80 -3.28 5.46
C SER A 114 -2.02 -2.31 6.35
N PRO A 115 -1.41 -2.76 7.45
CA PRO A 115 -0.48 -1.94 8.18
C PRO A 115 0.78 -1.68 7.35
N MET A 116 1.50 -0.62 7.71
CA MET A 116 2.83 -0.36 7.15
C MET A 116 3.89 -1.20 7.85
N ILE A 117 4.84 -1.68 7.08
CA ILE A 117 5.99 -2.46 7.53
C ILE A 117 7.28 -1.89 6.94
N VAL A 118 8.40 -2.36 7.47
CA VAL A 118 9.71 -2.16 6.86
C VAL A 118 10.23 -3.51 6.36
N ALA A 119 10.29 -3.67 5.05
CA ALA A 119 10.92 -4.83 4.41
C ALA A 119 12.44 -4.65 4.39
N THR A 120 13.17 -5.69 4.80
CA THR A 120 14.62 -5.64 5.00
C THR A 120 15.23 -7.04 4.92
N PHE A 121 16.48 -7.18 5.36
CA PHE A 121 17.22 -8.44 5.32
C PHE A 121 17.77 -8.79 6.69
N ARG A 122 17.88 -10.09 7.00
CA ARG A 122 18.40 -10.57 8.29
C ARG A 122 19.71 -9.91 8.73
N PRO A 123 20.75 -9.75 7.87
CA PRO A 123 21.97 -9.05 8.28
C PRO A 123 21.75 -7.59 8.69
N ILE A 124 20.77 -6.92 8.09
CA ILE A 124 20.40 -5.54 8.45
C ILE A 124 19.65 -5.52 9.79
N VAL A 125 18.74 -6.47 10.02
CA VAL A 125 18.07 -6.65 11.32
C VAL A 125 19.10 -6.84 12.43
N ASP A 126 20.09 -7.71 12.24
CA ASP A 126 21.13 -7.98 13.23
C ASP A 126 21.94 -6.73 13.59
N LEU A 127 22.31 -5.92 12.58
CA LEU A 127 22.99 -4.64 12.78
C LEU A 127 22.12 -3.65 13.57
N LEU A 128 20.85 -3.51 13.21
CA LEU A 128 19.94 -2.58 13.88
C LEU A 128 19.57 -3.03 15.30
N THR A 129 19.53 -4.34 15.55
CA THR A 129 19.37 -4.90 16.90
C THR A 129 20.61 -4.63 17.75
N ALA A 130 21.82 -4.81 17.22
CA ALA A 130 23.05 -4.47 17.92
C ALA A 130 23.15 -2.96 18.23
N ALA A 131 22.64 -2.11 17.33
CA ALA A 131 22.52 -0.67 17.54
C ALA A 131 21.38 -0.26 18.49
N GLY A 132 20.56 -1.21 18.96
CA GLY A 132 19.44 -0.96 19.88
C GLY A 132 18.21 -0.31 19.25
N VAL A 133 18.14 -0.28 17.91
CA VAL A 133 17.05 0.33 17.12
C VAL A 133 15.95 -0.69 16.79
N VAL A 134 16.31 -1.97 16.66
CA VAL A 134 15.35 -3.05 16.45
C VAL A 134 15.26 -3.94 17.69
N ARG A 135 14.04 -4.14 18.18
CA ARG A 135 13.74 -5.15 19.21
C ARG A 135 13.57 -6.51 18.55
N PRO A 136 14.34 -7.54 18.95
CA PRO A 136 14.20 -8.87 18.39
C PRO A 136 12.88 -9.53 18.85
N GLY A 137 12.39 -10.49 18.07
CA GLY A 137 11.17 -11.24 18.33
C GLY A 137 10.81 -12.13 17.14
N PRO A 138 9.70 -12.89 17.22
CA PRO A 138 9.18 -13.67 16.09
C PRO A 138 8.98 -12.81 14.84
N THR A 139 8.47 -11.61 15.04
CA THR A 139 8.52 -10.51 14.07
C THR A 139 9.25 -9.35 14.73
N PRO A 140 10.47 -8.99 14.28
CA PRO A 140 11.22 -7.93 14.94
C PRO A 140 10.56 -6.57 14.72
N VAL A 141 10.79 -5.66 15.67
CA VAL A 141 10.10 -4.37 15.73
C VAL A 141 11.12 -3.23 15.62
N LEU A 142 10.92 -2.33 14.67
CA LEU A 142 11.73 -1.12 14.51
C LEU A 142 11.21 0.00 15.42
N ASP A 143 12.04 0.48 16.33
CA ASP A 143 11.76 1.65 17.15
C ASP A 143 11.90 2.92 16.30
N MET A 144 10.75 3.53 15.95
CA MET A 144 10.74 4.69 15.05
C MET A 144 11.42 5.91 15.68
N ALA A 145 11.34 6.09 17.01
CA ALA A 145 12.00 7.21 17.69
C ALA A 145 13.52 7.10 17.56
N LYS A 146 14.09 5.94 17.90
CA LYS A 146 15.53 5.69 17.78
C LYS A 146 16.02 5.74 16.34
N TYR A 147 15.21 5.23 15.40
CA TYR A 147 15.52 5.36 13.98
C TYR A 147 15.58 6.83 13.55
N LEU A 148 14.59 7.65 13.91
CA LEU A 148 14.56 9.06 13.56
C LEU A 148 15.75 9.81 14.16
N GLU A 149 16.17 9.50 15.39
CA GLU A 149 17.38 10.06 15.97
C GLU A 149 18.65 9.76 15.16
N LEU A 150 18.79 8.54 14.61
CA LEU A 150 19.91 8.20 13.73
C LEU A 150 19.89 9.04 12.45
N VAL A 151 18.70 9.25 11.88
CA VAL A 151 18.53 10.10 10.71
C VAL A 151 18.83 11.57 11.04
N GLU A 152 18.45 12.05 12.23
CA GLU A 152 18.75 13.42 12.73
C GLU A 152 20.24 13.67 12.79
N ARG A 153 20.99 12.71 13.33
CA ARG A 153 22.45 12.77 13.37
C ARG A 153 23.12 12.60 12.00
N GLY A 154 22.36 12.22 10.96
CA GLY A 154 22.91 11.92 9.64
C GLY A 154 23.77 10.65 9.63
N THR A 155 23.45 9.68 10.49
CA THR A 155 24.24 8.46 10.65
C THR A 155 24.31 7.68 9.34
N GLN A 156 25.51 7.23 8.97
CA GLN A 156 25.77 6.36 7.83
C GLN A 156 25.95 4.91 8.28
N TRP A 157 25.72 3.96 7.39
CA TRP A 157 25.83 2.54 7.74
C TRP A 157 27.22 2.15 8.24
N ASP A 158 28.30 2.65 7.63
CA ASP A 158 29.69 2.39 8.05
C ASP A 158 30.05 2.97 9.43
N GLN A 159 29.19 3.83 10.00
CA GLN A 159 29.36 4.38 11.35
C GLN A 159 28.72 3.51 12.44
N LEU A 160 27.97 2.47 12.08
CA LEU A 160 27.45 1.51 13.04
C LEU A 160 28.60 0.66 13.61
N PRO A 161 28.79 0.62 14.95
CA PRO A 161 29.87 -0.15 15.56
C PRO A 161 29.81 -1.63 15.18
N GLY A 162 30.94 -2.17 14.71
CA GLY A 162 31.05 -3.59 14.34
C GLY A 162 30.35 -3.96 13.02
N ASN A 163 29.89 -2.98 12.23
CA ASN A 163 29.25 -3.27 10.95
C ASN A 163 30.23 -3.82 9.92
N THR A 164 30.11 -5.12 9.66
CA THR A 164 30.81 -5.83 8.59
C THR A 164 29.88 -6.32 7.49
N ALA A 165 28.57 -6.36 7.74
CA ALA A 165 27.58 -6.90 6.81
C ALA A 165 27.15 -5.89 5.73
N TYR A 166 27.13 -4.60 6.04
CA TYR A 166 26.73 -3.54 5.12
C TYR A 166 27.53 -2.22 5.33
N PRO A 167 28.87 -2.21 5.18
CA PRO A 167 29.73 -1.08 5.53
C PRO A 167 29.78 -0.02 4.41
N VAL A 168 28.62 0.51 4.02
CA VAL A 168 28.52 1.52 2.95
C VAL A 168 28.40 2.94 3.51
N ARG A 169 28.95 3.91 2.78
CA ARG A 169 28.81 5.36 3.07
C ARG A 169 27.48 5.92 2.57
N LYS A 170 26.39 5.27 2.94
CA LYS A 170 25.01 5.73 2.68
C LYS A 170 24.37 6.10 4.01
N HIS A 171 23.57 7.17 4.03
CA HIS A 171 22.74 7.49 5.19
C HIS A 171 21.75 6.35 5.46
N MET A 172 21.49 6.11 6.74
CA MET A 172 20.49 5.14 7.17
C MET A 172 19.09 5.70 6.90
N LEU A 173 18.54 5.43 5.72
CA LEU A 173 17.20 5.85 5.32
C LEU A 173 16.36 4.62 4.96
N ILE A 174 15.08 4.68 5.30
CA ILE A 174 14.08 3.76 4.79
C ILE A 174 13.62 4.31 3.44
N SER A 175 13.78 3.50 2.40
CA SER A 175 13.37 3.86 1.05
C SER A 175 11.84 3.88 0.96
N THR A 176 11.28 4.93 0.36
CA THR A 176 9.83 5.08 0.17
C THR A 176 9.52 5.69 -1.20
N THR A 177 8.25 5.81 -1.51
CA THR A 177 7.73 6.42 -2.73
C THR A 177 7.77 7.95 -2.72
N ASP A 178 7.40 8.58 -3.83
CA ASP A 178 7.23 10.03 -3.92
C ASP A 178 6.05 10.54 -3.05
N PRO A 179 6.27 11.43 -2.05
CA PRO A 179 5.19 12.02 -1.24
C PRO A 179 4.21 12.90 -2.05
N ARG A 180 4.55 13.28 -3.28
CA ARG A 180 3.68 14.08 -4.15
C ARG A 180 2.49 13.29 -4.68
N THR A 181 2.60 11.96 -4.79
CA THR A 181 1.58 11.12 -5.43
C THR A 181 1.15 9.91 -4.59
N SER A 182 2.03 9.39 -3.73
CA SER A 182 1.86 8.08 -3.10
C SER A 182 1.33 8.14 -1.67
N ASN A 183 0.41 7.22 -1.35
CA ASN A 183 -0.05 7.03 0.02
C ASN A 183 1.02 6.38 0.91
N SER A 184 1.90 5.51 0.39
CA SER A 184 2.95 4.88 1.22
C SER A 184 3.87 5.92 1.85
N ALA A 185 4.28 6.93 1.07
CA ALA A 185 5.02 8.07 1.57
C ALA A 185 4.20 8.95 2.53
N ALA A 186 2.90 9.12 2.30
CA ALA A 186 2.01 9.82 3.23
C ALA A 186 1.88 9.11 4.58
N MET A 187 1.77 7.78 4.58
CA MET A 187 1.76 6.96 5.79
C MET A 187 3.10 7.02 6.51
N TYR A 188 4.22 7.01 5.78
CA TYR A 188 5.54 7.19 6.37
C TYR A 188 5.68 8.56 7.03
N LEU A 189 5.23 9.62 6.36
CA LEU A 189 5.22 10.97 6.89
C LEU A 189 4.32 11.09 8.12
N ALA A 190 3.15 10.44 8.12
CA ALA A 190 2.25 10.45 9.26
C ALA A 190 2.89 9.81 10.50
N VAL A 191 3.49 8.62 10.37
CA VAL A 191 4.21 7.97 11.47
C VAL A 191 5.40 8.81 11.93
N ALA A 192 6.24 9.26 11.00
CA ALA A 192 7.43 10.03 11.33
C ALA A 192 7.10 11.36 12.00
N SER A 193 6.08 12.07 11.52
CA SER A 193 5.63 13.34 12.10
C SER A 193 4.95 13.16 13.46
N HIS A 194 4.19 12.08 13.66
CA HIS A 194 3.64 11.72 14.96
C HIS A 194 4.75 11.51 16.01
N VAL A 195 5.79 10.74 15.66
CA VAL A 195 6.94 10.52 16.55
C VAL A 195 7.75 11.79 16.76
N ALA A 196 8.00 12.56 15.69
CA ALA A 196 8.71 13.84 15.78
C ALA A 196 7.95 14.89 16.61
N ASN A 197 6.63 14.77 16.70
CA ASN A 197 5.73 15.60 17.50
C ASN A 197 5.36 14.91 18.83
N GLU A 198 6.34 14.30 19.50
CA GLU A 198 6.20 13.76 20.86
C GLU A 198 5.06 12.73 21.00
N HIS A 199 4.94 11.83 20.02
CA HIS A 199 3.90 10.79 19.98
C HIS A 199 2.47 11.37 20.01
N SER A 200 2.28 12.52 19.37
CA SER A 200 1.00 13.23 19.30
C SER A 200 0.63 13.57 17.87
N VAL A 201 -0.67 13.50 17.55
CA VAL A 201 -1.19 13.93 16.25
C VAL A 201 -0.83 15.38 15.99
N VAL A 202 -0.17 15.65 14.87
CA VAL A 202 0.18 17.01 14.44
C VAL A 202 -1.09 17.82 14.22
N ARG A 203 -1.18 19.00 14.83
CA ARG A 203 -2.31 19.92 14.70
C ARG A 203 -1.86 21.37 14.79
N GLY A 204 -2.19 22.14 13.75
CA GLY A 204 -1.93 23.58 13.69
C GLY A 204 -0.51 23.93 13.22
N ALA A 205 -0.35 25.17 12.75
CA ALA A 205 0.82 25.60 11.99
C ALA A 205 2.15 25.41 12.74
N ALA A 206 2.21 25.69 14.05
CA ALA A 206 3.45 25.55 14.81
C ALA A 206 3.92 24.09 14.94
N ALA A 207 2.98 23.16 15.15
CA ALA A 207 3.29 21.73 15.20
C ALA A 207 3.67 21.20 13.81
N GLU A 208 3.01 21.71 12.76
CA GLU A 208 3.34 21.37 11.36
C GLU A 208 4.77 21.80 11.00
N GLU A 209 5.16 23.04 11.30
CA GLU A 209 6.51 23.56 11.07
C GLU A 209 7.56 22.78 11.86
N HIS A 210 7.27 22.50 13.15
CA HIS A 210 8.14 21.70 13.99
C HIS A 210 8.37 20.30 13.40
N ALA A 211 7.29 19.59 13.07
CA ALA A 211 7.38 18.25 12.49
C ALA A 211 8.16 18.26 11.17
N LEU A 212 7.83 19.20 10.25
CA LEU A 212 8.50 19.33 8.95
C LEU A 212 10.01 19.53 9.08
N SER A 213 10.46 20.39 10.00
CA SER A 213 11.88 20.63 10.24
C SER A 213 12.66 19.36 10.60
N ARG A 214 11.98 18.37 11.20
CA ARG A 214 12.57 17.10 11.64
C ARG A 214 12.45 15.98 10.62
N VAL A 215 11.38 15.95 9.82
CA VAL A 215 11.05 14.79 8.98
C VAL A 215 11.29 15.01 7.48
N ALA A 216 11.38 16.25 7.00
CA ALA A 216 11.52 16.51 5.56
C ALA A 216 12.75 15.82 4.94
N ARG A 217 13.87 15.75 5.68
CA ARG A 217 15.10 15.09 5.24
C ARG A 217 14.99 13.58 5.05
N LEU A 218 13.94 12.94 5.58
CA LEU A 218 13.64 11.53 5.29
C LEU A 218 13.32 11.33 3.81
N PHE A 219 12.81 12.36 3.14
CA PHE A 219 12.39 12.33 1.75
C PHE A 219 13.42 13.00 0.85
N THR A 220 13.89 14.20 1.19
CA THR A 220 14.79 14.98 0.32
C THR A 220 16.20 14.42 0.18
N ARG A 221 16.61 13.50 1.07
CA ARG A 221 17.88 12.76 0.96
C ARG A 221 17.76 11.44 0.23
N GLN A 222 16.55 11.04 -0.19
CA GLN A 222 16.39 9.90 -1.07
C GLN A 222 16.80 10.29 -2.48
N GLY A 223 17.27 9.30 -3.26
CA GLY A 223 17.52 9.50 -4.69
C GLY A 223 16.20 9.65 -5.47
N TYR A 224 16.20 9.24 -6.74
CA TYR A 224 14.95 9.10 -7.48
C TYR A 224 14.00 8.14 -6.75
N THR A 225 12.75 8.54 -6.58
CA THR A 225 11.69 7.74 -5.96
C THR A 225 10.55 7.51 -6.94
N GLU A 226 9.97 6.33 -6.89
CA GLU A 226 8.84 5.94 -7.74
C GLU A 226 7.52 6.54 -7.23
N ASN A 227 6.58 6.77 -8.14
CA ASN A 227 5.28 7.38 -7.84
C ASN A 227 4.30 6.44 -7.12
N SER A 228 4.57 5.13 -7.11
CA SER A 228 3.73 4.08 -6.54
C SER A 228 4.54 3.04 -5.75
N SER A 229 3.90 2.41 -4.76
CA SER A 229 4.55 1.49 -3.80
C SER A 229 4.99 0.17 -4.41
N GLU A 230 4.51 -0.15 -5.61
CA GLU A 230 4.94 -1.32 -6.37
C GLU A 230 6.44 -1.23 -6.72
N GLY A 231 6.92 -0.03 -7.06
CA GLY A 231 8.31 0.20 -7.48
C GLY A 231 9.35 -0.19 -6.42
N PRO A 232 9.36 0.44 -5.24
CA PRO A 232 10.35 0.16 -4.20
C PRO A 232 10.30 -1.29 -3.69
N PHE A 233 9.09 -1.87 -3.61
CA PHE A 233 8.95 -3.26 -3.15
C PHE A 233 9.44 -4.27 -4.20
N ARG A 234 9.18 -4.04 -5.49
CA ARG A 234 9.77 -4.86 -6.57
C ARG A 234 11.29 -4.76 -6.60
N GLU A 235 11.85 -3.59 -6.30
CA GLU A 235 13.30 -3.42 -6.17
C GLU A 235 13.85 -4.24 -5.00
N TYR A 236 13.16 -4.26 -3.85
CA TYR A 236 13.50 -5.11 -2.72
C TYR A 236 13.55 -6.60 -3.10
N LEU A 237 12.54 -7.10 -3.82
CA LEU A 237 12.47 -8.50 -4.25
C LEU A 237 13.62 -8.86 -5.23
N SER A 238 13.91 -7.95 -6.17
CA SER A 238 14.84 -8.22 -7.28
C SER A 238 16.31 -7.95 -6.95
N THR A 239 16.63 -6.82 -6.32
CA THR A 239 18.01 -6.31 -6.19
C THR A 239 18.69 -6.68 -4.88
N GLY A 240 17.92 -6.99 -3.83
CA GLY A 240 18.45 -7.38 -2.53
C GLY A 240 19.04 -6.22 -1.70
N MET A 241 19.68 -6.57 -0.58
CA MET A 241 20.12 -5.59 0.44
C MET A 241 21.16 -4.56 -0.05
N GLY A 242 21.86 -4.85 -1.15
CA GLY A 242 22.89 -3.99 -1.72
C GLY A 242 22.36 -2.60 -2.09
N THR A 243 21.26 -2.58 -2.83
CA THR A 243 20.66 -1.35 -3.34
C THR A 243 19.69 -0.76 -2.32
N THR A 244 18.80 -1.61 -1.78
CA THR A 244 17.62 -1.17 -1.03
C THR A 244 17.51 -1.94 0.30
N PRO A 245 18.32 -1.59 1.33
CA PRO A 245 18.43 -2.36 2.57
C PRO A 245 17.21 -2.22 3.50
N LEU A 246 16.43 -1.14 3.36
CA LEU A 246 15.21 -0.85 4.11
C LEU A 246 14.17 -0.26 3.15
N VAL A 247 12.97 -0.83 3.12
CA VAL A 247 11.84 -0.36 2.30
C VAL A 247 10.59 -0.21 3.14
N TRP A 248 9.97 0.97 3.07
CA TRP A 248 8.64 1.22 3.61
C TRP A 248 7.59 0.63 2.66
N ALA A 249 6.86 -0.39 3.12
CA ALA A 249 5.93 -1.15 2.28
C ALA A 249 4.65 -1.51 3.05
N TYR A 250 3.64 -1.99 2.32
CA TYR A 250 2.44 -2.57 2.91
C TYR A 250 2.73 -4.01 3.35
N GLU A 251 2.20 -4.43 4.50
CA GLU A 251 2.19 -5.84 4.92
C GLU A 251 1.59 -6.74 3.82
N ALA A 252 0.53 -6.28 3.16
CA ALA A 252 -0.12 -7.02 2.08
C ALA A 252 0.85 -7.39 0.95
N GLN A 253 1.73 -6.47 0.54
CA GLN A 253 2.73 -6.75 -0.49
C GLN A 253 3.72 -7.83 -0.04
N TYR A 254 4.11 -7.83 1.24
CA TYR A 254 5.02 -8.84 1.79
C TYR A 254 4.35 -10.22 1.86
N VAL A 255 3.10 -10.27 2.30
CA VAL A 255 2.33 -11.52 2.38
C VAL A 255 2.03 -12.07 0.99
N GLU A 256 1.62 -11.23 0.04
CA GLU A 256 1.43 -11.60 -1.37
C GLU A 256 2.71 -12.21 -1.97
N ALA A 257 3.86 -11.56 -1.78
CA ALA A 257 5.14 -12.09 -2.24
C ALA A 257 5.47 -13.45 -1.60
N ALA A 258 5.08 -13.68 -0.34
CA ALA A 258 5.24 -14.99 0.30
C ALA A 258 4.34 -16.06 -0.35
N VAL A 259 3.07 -15.72 -0.61
CA VAL A 259 2.08 -16.58 -1.27
C VAL A 259 2.56 -17.00 -2.67
N HIS A 260 3.15 -16.06 -3.41
CA HIS A 260 3.71 -16.32 -4.75
C HIS A 260 5.11 -16.97 -4.73
N GLY A 261 5.70 -17.19 -3.55
CA GLY A 261 7.03 -17.82 -3.42
C GLY A 261 8.17 -16.92 -3.89
N GLU A 262 7.99 -15.60 -3.86
CA GLU A 262 8.96 -14.60 -4.32
C GLU A 262 9.97 -14.20 -3.23
N LEU A 263 9.68 -14.51 -1.96
CA LEU A 263 10.58 -14.22 -0.84
C LEU A 263 11.81 -15.13 -0.82
N LYS A 264 12.98 -14.51 -0.58
CA LYS A 264 14.26 -15.21 -0.41
C LYS A 264 14.56 -15.47 1.08
N PRO A 265 15.40 -16.47 1.45
CA PRO A 265 15.59 -16.86 2.85
C PRO A 265 16.01 -15.76 3.83
N ASP A 266 16.76 -14.76 3.37
CA ASP A 266 17.23 -13.65 4.21
C ASP A 266 16.29 -12.44 4.22
N MET A 267 15.18 -12.48 3.49
CA MET A 267 14.17 -11.43 3.48
C MET A 267 13.36 -11.46 4.78
N VAL A 268 13.23 -10.30 5.40
CA VAL A 268 12.57 -10.14 6.71
C VAL A 268 11.68 -8.91 6.70
N MET A 269 10.50 -9.04 7.31
CA MET A 269 9.59 -7.94 7.60
C MET A 269 9.78 -7.47 9.04
N LEU A 270 9.74 -6.15 9.24
CA LEU A 270 9.71 -5.50 10.54
C LEU A 270 8.40 -4.72 10.70
N TYR A 271 7.80 -4.73 11.88
CA TYR A 271 6.79 -3.71 12.21
C TYR A 271 7.49 -2.47 12.79
N PRO A 272 7.26 -1.27 12.26
CA PRO A 272 7.63 -0.04 12.95
C PRO A 272 6.75 0.17 14.20
N SER A 273 7.31 0.83 15.21
CA SER A 273 6.64 1.16 16.47
C SER A 273 6.83 2.66 16.75
N PRO A 274 5.78 3.49 16.60
CA PRO A 274 4.46 3.11 16.11
C PRO A 274 4.45 2.75 14.61
N THR A 275 3.47 1.94 14.19
CA THR A 275 3.09 1.77 12.77
C THR A 275 1.86 2.61 12.45
N VAL A 276 1.29 2.49 11.25
CA VAL A 276 -0.03 3.04 10.90
C VAL A 276 -0.81 2.03 10.08
N MET A 277 -2.12 1.98 10.29
CA MET A 277 -3.02 1.14 9.51
C MET A 277 -3.46 1.87 8.24
N SER A 278 -3.16 1.29 7.07
CA SER A 278 -3.69 1.78 5.80
C SER A 278 -5.04 1.14 5.55
N HIS A 279 -6.10 1.94 5.63
CA HIS A 279 -7.46 1.50 5.28
C HIS A 279 -7.72 1.78 3.81
N HIS A 280 -8.00 0.73 3.03
CA HIS A 280 -8.30 0.84 1.62
C HIS A 280 -9.80 1.05 1.51
N THR A 281 -10.20 2.20 0.98
CA THR A 281 -11.58 2.65 1.06
C THR A 281 -12.14 2.92 -0.33
N VAL A 282 -13.17 2.17 -0.71
CA VAL A 282 -13.96 2.40 -1.93
C VAL A 282 -14.88 3.58 -1.69
N VAL A 283 -14.81 4.57 -2.58
CA VAL A 283 -15.78 5.66 -2.70
C VAL A 283 -16.60 5.39 -3.97
N PRO A 284 -17.88 5.06 -3.84
CA PRO A 284 -18.75 4.85 -5.00
C PRO A 284 -19.08 6.18 -5.67
N LEU A 285 -18.99 6.21 -6.99
CA LEU A 285 -19.29 7.37 -7.84
C LEU A 285 -20.54 7.13 -8.70
N SER A 286 -20.99 5.88 -8.80
CA SER A 286 -22.25 5.44 -9.42
C SER A 286 -22.88 4.28 -8.64
N ASP A 287 -24.12 3.92 -8.96
CA ASP A 287 -24.81 2.77 -8.36
C ASP A 287 -24.07 1.45 -8.60
N SER A 288 -23.39 1.32 -9.74
CA SER A 288 -22.59 0.11 -10.05
C SER A 288 -21.31 0.07 -9.22
N GLY A 289 -20.70 1.23 -8.95
CA GLY A 289 -19.57 1.35 -8.02
C GLY A 289 -19.96 1.09 -6.57
N ASP A 290 -21.17 1.49 -6.15
CA ASP A 290 -21.74 1.18 -4.84
C ASP A 290 -21.89 -0.33 -4.64
N ARG A 291 -22.51 -0.99 -5.63
CA ARG A 291 -22.64 -2.45 -5.68
C ARG A 291 -21.28 -3.16 -5.63
N LEU A 292 -20.27 -2.65 -6.35
CA LEU A 292 -18.92 -3.20 -6.28
C LEU A 292 -18.32 -3.05 -4.87
N GLY A 293 -18.47 -1.89 -4.23
CA GLY A 293 -17.98 -1.65 -2.88
C GLY A 293 -18.62 -2.59 -1.84
N GLU A 294 -19.92 -2.85 -1.97
CA GLU A 294 -20.64 -3.83 -1.15
C GLU A 294 -20.11 -5.26 -1.38
N LEU A 295 -19.99 -5.69 -2.63
CA LEU A 295 -19.48 -7.03 -2.97
C LEU A 295 -18.07 -7.25 -2.45
N LEU A 296 -17.17 -6.29 -2.65
CA LEU A 296 -15.80 -6.38 -2.15
C LEU A 296 -15.76 -6.53 -0.62
N SER A 297 -16.78 -6.04 0.10
CA SER A 297 -16.85 -6.09 1.56
C SER A 297 -17.59 -7.33 2.10
N THR A 298 -18.46 -7.94 1.31
CA THR A 298 -19.44 -8.93 1.80
C THR A 298 -19.40 -10.27 1.10
N ASP A 299 -18.91 -10.34 -0.15
CA ASP A 299 -18.79 -11.59 -0.87
C ASP A 299 -17.67 -12.46 -0.26
N PRO A 300 -17.99 -13.67 0.23
CA PRO A 300 -17.01 -14.50 0.92
C PRO A 300 -15.82 -14.91 0.03
N GLU A 301 -16.04 -15.11 -1.26
CA GLU A 301 -14.97 -15.52 -2.18
C GLU A 301 -14.04 -14.34 -2.48
N LEU A 302 -14.59 -13.13 -2.68
CA LEU A 302 -13.77 -11.92 -2.83
C LEU A 302 -12.95 -11.61 -1.57
N GLN A 303 -13.52 -11.80 -0.38
CA GLN A 303 -12.78 -11.65 0.88
C GLN A 303 -11.67 -12.72 0.99
N ARG A 304 -11.97 -13.98 0.69
CA ARG A 304 -10.98 -15.07 0.69
C ARG A 304 -9.83 -14.82 -0.29
N LEU A 305 -10.15 -14.37 -1.51
CA LEU A 305 -9.15 -14.01 -2.52
C LEU A 305 -8.33 -12.80 -2.09
N ALA A 306 -8.94 -11.76 -1.52
CA ALA A 306 -8.22 -10.60 -1.03
C ALA A 306 -7.20 -10.95 0.06
N ALA A 307 -7.52 -11.90 0.93
CA ALA A 307 -6.58 -12.44 1.91
C ALA A 307 -5.38 -13.15 1.25
N GLU A 308 -5.58 -13.88 0.14
CA GLU A 308 -4.48 -14.48 -0.63
C GLU A 308 -3.55 -13.42 -1.26
N TYR A 309 -4.08 -12.24 -1.58
CA TYR A 309 -3.31 -11.06 -1.98
C TYR A 309 -2.77 -10.26 -0.78
N GLY A 310 -2.78 -10.85 0.42
CA GLY A 310 -2.18 -10.31 1.63
C GLY A 310 -3.00 -9.21 2.32
N PHE A 311 -4.19 -8.88 1.86
CA PHE A 311 -5.03 -7.88 2.53
C PHE A 311 -5.67 -8.45 3.79
N ARG A 312 -5.72 -7.64 4.85
CA ARG A 312 -6.59 -7.90 6.00
C ARG A 312 -8.02 -7.54 5.64
N THR A 313 -8.91 -8.50 5.80
CA THR A 313 -10.33 -8.43 5.41
C THR A 313 -11.25 -8.25 6.62
N GLY A 314 -12.57 -8.18 6.39
CA GLY A 314 -13.56 -8.13 7.46
C GLY A 314 -13.57 -9.37 8.35
N ASP A 315 -13.14 -10.51 7.81
CA ASP A 315 -12.79 -11.72 8.55
C ASP A 315 -11.28 -11.79 8.76
N ALA A 316 -10.85 -11.72 10.02
CA ALA A 316 -9.43 -11.74 10.40
C ALA A 316 -8.81 -13.14 10.31
N GLU A 317 -9.62 -14.21 10.36
CA GLU A 317 -9.12 -15.58 10.28
C GLU A 317 -8.60 -15.88 8.87
N LEU A 318 -9.27 -15.37 7.82
CA LEU A 318 -8.84 -15.54 6.42
C LEU A 318 -7.39 -15.08 6.20
N PHE A 319 -7.04 -13.88 6.69
CA PHE A 319 -5.69 -13.34 6.58
C PHE A 319 -4.69 -14.15 7.43
N THR A 320 -5.07 -14.48 8.66
CA THR A 320 -4.21 -15.25 9.58
C THR A 320 -3.87 -16.61 8.99
N ASP A 321 -4.85 -17.32 8.44
CA ASP A 321 -4.67 -18.61 7.77
C ASP A 321 -3.75 -18.52 6.56
N VAL A 322 -3.84 -17.46 5.76
CA VAL A 322 -2.93 -17.23 4.62
C VAL A 322 -1.50 -17.01 5.12
N ALA A 323 -1.31 -16.14 6.12
CA ALA A 323 0.01 -15.85 6.66
C ALA A 323 0.67 -17.10 7.27
N GLU A 324 -0.09 -17.88 8.06
CA GLU A 324 0.40 -19.11 8.69
C GLU A 324 0.79 -20.19 7.67
N ARG A 325 -0.07 -20.44 6.66
CA ARG A 325 0.22 -21.41 5.58
C ARG A 325 1.50 -21.06 4.82
N ASN A 326 1.78 -19.76 4.67
CA ASN A 326 2.95 -19.25 3.98
C ASN A 326 4.12 -18.91 4.93
N ARG A 327 4.00 -19.25 6.22
CA ARG A 327 5.02 -19.06 7.26
C ARG A 327 5.49 -17.60 7.40
N VAL A 328 4.59 -16.64 7.19
CA VAL A 328 4.86 -15.22 7.41
C VAL A 328 4.51 -14.88 8.87
N PRO A 329 5.47 -14.44 9.69
CA PRO A 329 5.19 -14.09 11.07
C PRO A 329 4.52 -12.72 11.13
N VAL A 330 3.20 -12.68 10.98
CA VAL A 330 2.38 -11.47 11.11
C VAL A 330 1.97 -11.25 12.57
N THR A 331 1.83 -10.00 12.97
CA THR A 331 1.22 -9.64 14.27
C THR A 331 -0.27 -9.44 14.06
N ALA A 332 -1.10 -10.32 14.59
CA ALA A 332 -2.56 -10.22 14.44
C ALA A 332 -3.10 -8.89 15.01
N ASP A 333 -2.76 -8.60 16.27
CA ASP A 333 -3.21 -7.39 16.97
C ASP A 333 -2.08 -6.36 17.10
N LEU A 334 -2.12 -5.34 16.26
CA LEU A 334 -1.18 -4.22 16.34
C LEU A 334 -1.61 -3.25 17.44
N ILE A 335 -0.75 -3.07 18.44
CA ILE A 335 -1.04 -2.24 19.63
C ILE A 335 -0.57 -0.80 19.43
N ASP A 336 0.68 -0.60 18.96
CA ASP A 336 1.31 0.71 18.83
C ASP A 336 1.10 1.26 17.41
N VAL A 337 -0.08 1.84 17.19
CA VAL A 337 -0.52 2.39 15.89
C VAL A 337 -0.74 3.89 16.03
N ALA A 338 -0.04 4.68 15.22
CA ALA A 338 -0.20 6.12 15.17
C ALA A 338 -1.52 6.50 14.50
N ASP A 339 -2.23 7.45 15.11
CA ASP A 339 -3.39 8.09 14.48
C ASP A 339 -2.97 8.99 13.33
N LEU A 340 -3.71 8.93 12.23
CA LEU A 340 -3.52 9.83 11.10
C LEU A 340 -3.97 11.26 11.45
N PRO A 341 -3.21 12.31 11.04
CA PRO A 341 -3.73 13.68 11.03
C PRO A 341 -4.97 13.80 10.14
N SER A 342 -5.71 14.91 10.29
CA SER A 342 -6.78 15.23 9.34
C SER A 342 -6.24 15.36 7.92
N TYR A 343 -7.10 15.19 6.92
CA TYR A 343 -6.74 15.37 5.51
C TYR A 343 -5.97 16.67 5.27
N GLU A 344 -6.48 17.79 5.78
CA GLU A 344 -5.88 19.10 5.54
C GLU A 344 -4.50 19.22 6.19
N THR A 345 -4.31 18.61 7.36
CA THR A 345 -3.02 18.64 8.04
C THR A 345 -2.01 17.75 7.34
N LEU A 346 -2.41 16.54 6.95
CA LEU A 346 -1.53 15.62 6.22
C LEU A 346 -1.11 16.22 4.87
N GLU A 347 -2.02 16.88 4.15
CA GLU A 347 -1.67 17.58 2.91
C GLU A 347 -0.72 18.75 3.12
N ARG A 348 -0.92 19.58 4.15
CA ARG A 348 0.03 20.67 4.46
C ARG A 348 1.42 20.12 4.77
N LEU A 349 1.51 19.00 5.48
CA LEU A 349 2.77 18.30 5.71
C LEU A 349 3.38 17.78 4.39
N LEU A 350 2.59 17.13 3.53
CA LEU A 350 3.06 16.63 2.24
C LEU A 350 3.54 17.75 1.31
N ASP A 351 2.82 18.87 1.28
CA ASP A 351 3.18 20.04 0.50
C ASP A 351 4.45 20.70 1.06
N GLY A 352 4.60 20.77 2.39
CA GLY A 352 5.83 21.24 3.03
C GLY A 352 7.04 20.37 2.69
N VAL A 353 6.88 19.05 2.67
CA VAL A 353 7.92 18.12 2.20
C VAL A 353 8.22 18.35 0.71
N ALA A 354 7.18 18.47 -0.13
CA ALA A 354 7.34 18.72 -1.57
C ALA A 354 8.10 20.03 -1.86
N GLN A 355 7.84 21.09 -1.07
CA GLN A 355 8.56 22.36 -1.18
C GLN A 355 10.04 22.23 -0.78
N SER A 356 10.36 21.32 0.15
CA SER A 356 11.73 21.10 0.63
C SER A 356 12.66 20.41 -0.39
N TYR A 357 12.13 19.93 -1.52
CA TYR A 357 12.95 19.39 -2.61
C TYR A 357 13.61 20.48 -3.48
N ASN A 358 13.19 21.74 -3.36
CA ASN A 358 13.64 22.85 -4.22
C ASN A 358 14.60 23.80 -3.51
#